data_AF-A0A963IQA7-F1
#
_entry.id   AF-A0A963IQA7-F1
#
_cell.length_a   1.000
_cell.length_b   1.000
_cell.length_c   1.000
_cell.angle_alpha   90.00
_cell.angle_beta   90.00
_cell.angle_gamma   90.00
#
_symmetry.space_group_name_H-M   'P 1'
#
loop_
_entity.id
_entity.type
_entity.pdbx_description
1 polymer ?
#
loop_
_entity_poly.entity_id
_entity_poly.type
_entity_poly.pdbx_seq_one_letter_code
_entity_poly.pdbx_strand_id
1 'polypeptide(L)'
;DGISLAQTAEGGLQSITESLQRMRELAVQSSNATNTATDRAALQNEVDQLVQQINTVAGQTAFNGVKVLDGTFNSQSFQVGANSGETIAVSSIASAKADALGVGTTSSYSTSLTATVTKGAISTGGITVNGYGVGPSVSDGVSSSATVTGAAIASTAVIAAGDIKINGVDIGAADPTTGTTATLQGDAIVTAINLLTSSTGVTASNAAGTLTLTSKDGKDIKIELSGAATLVKTGLTAGTTSVGSDSAIAKAAAFNTVTGQTGVSATATATSVTSAKLTATTAVAGDATDFIKINGVKLGAIAAGADANAQGNNVVAAFNAVSNQTGVTASFDTSTQKVSLVA
;
A
#
# COMPACT_ATOMS: atom_id res chain seq x y z
N ASP A 1 -29.55 -50.94 -2.43
CA ASP A 1 -29.45 -49.50 -2.76
C ASP A 1 -29.21 -48.61 -1.55
N GLY A 2 -30.11 -48.57 -0.56
CA GLY A 2 -29.91 -47.72 0.64
C GLY A 2 -28.60 -48.00 1.38
N ILE A 3 -28.24 -49.28 1.56
CA ILE A 3 -26.96 -49.68 2.18
C ILE A 3 -25.77 -49.21 1.33
N SER A 4 -25.81 -49.42 0.02
CA SER A 4 -24.71 -49.04 -0.89
C SER A 4 -24.52 -47.52 -0.96
N LEU A 5 -25.62 -46.75 -0.92
CA LEU A 5 -25.57 -45.29 -0.82
C LEU A 5 -24.90 -44.86 0.49
N ALA A 6 -25.30 -45.45 1.61
CA ALA A 6 -24.71 -45.15 2.91
C ALA A 6 -23.21 -45.50 2.95
N GLN A 7 -22.81 -46.65 2.41
CA GLN A 7 -21.41 -47.05 2.30
C GLN A 7 -20.60 -46.11 1.38
N THR A 8 -21.19 -45.63 0.28
CA THR A 8 -20.52 -44.67 -0.61
C THR A 8 -20.29 -43.34 0.09
N ALA A 9 -21.29 -42.85 0.83
CA ALA A 9 -21.18 -41.64 1.64
C ALA A 9 -20.13 -41.81 2.76
N GLU A 10 -20.19 -42.93 3.49
CA GLU A 10 -19.25 -43.27 4.57
C GLU A 10 -17.80 -43.31 4.07
N GLY A 11 -17.53 -43.97 2.93
CA GLY A 11 -16.19 -44.02 2.36
C GLY A 11 -15.63 -42.64 2.01
N GLY A 12 -16.48 -41.76 1.47
CA GLY A 12 -16.09 -40.36 1.21
C GLY A 12 -15.82 -39.57 2.50
N LEU A 13 -16.65 -39.75 3.53
CA LEU A 13 -16.47 -39.11 4.84
C LEU A 13 -15.22 -39.62 5.56
N GLN A 14 -14.86 -40.89 5.40
CA GLN A 14 -13.63 -41.44 5.94
C GLN A 14 -12.40 -40.73 5.34
N SER A 15 -12.33 -40.58 4.01
CA SER A 15 -11.22 -39.85 3.37
C SER A 15 -11.16 -38.37 3.78
N ILE A 16 -12.31 -37.71 3.97
CA ILE A 16 -12.36 -36.34 4.50
C ILE A 16 -11.84 -36.30 5.94
N THR A 17 -12.21 -37.27 6.77
CA THR A 17 -11.76 -37.39 8.17
C THR A 17 -10.25 -37.55 8.26
N GLU A 18 -9.65 -38.40 7.42
CA GLU A 18 -8.20 -38.58 7.34
C GLU A 18 -7.50 -37.26 6.96
N SER A 19 -8.06 -36.52 6.00
CA SER A 19 -7.53 -35.20 5.60
C SER A 19 -7.61 -34.16 6.73
N LEU A 20 -8.71 -34.15 7.49
CA LEU A 20 -8.89 -33.27 8.66
C LEU A 20 -7.94 -33.62 9.80
N GLN A 21 -7.68 -34.90 10.04
CA GLN A 21 -6.69 -35.33 11.03
C GLN A 21 -5.29 -34.88 10.64
N ARG A 22 -4.92 -35.01 9.35
CA ARG A 22 -3.65 -34.51 8.84
C ARG A 22 -3.53 -32.99 9.00
N MET A 23 -4.57 -32.22 8.66
CA MET A 23 -4.56 -30.76 8.89
C MET A 23 -4.39 -30.40 10.37
N ARG A 24 -4.98 -31.17 11.30
CA ARG A 24 -4.76 -30.98 12.74
C ARG A 24 -3.31 -31.20 13.13
N GLU A 25 -2.66 -32.25 12.61
CA GLU A 25 -1.24 -32.51 12.86
C GLU A 25 -0.37 -31.35 12.37
N LEU A 26 -0.65 -30.86 11.15
CA LEU A 26 0.08 -29.72 10.56
C LEU A 26 -0.12 -28.44 11.37
N ALA A 27 -1.33 -28.19 11.89
CA ALA A 27 -1.61 -27.05 12.75
C ALA A 27 -0.85 -27.12 14.08
N VAL A 28 -0.78 -28.31 14.70
CA VAL A 28 0.02 -28.52 15.91
C VAL A 28 1.51 -28.34 15.59
N GLN A 29 1.97 -28.86 14.46
CA GLN A 29 3.35 -28.72 14.00
C GLN A 29 3.70 -27.25 13.76
N SER A 30 2.84 -26.48 13.09
CA SER A 30 3.09 -25.06 12.77
C SER A 30 3.06 -24.16 14.01
N SER A 31 2.31 -24.56 15.05
CA SER A 31 2.22 -23.85 16.33
C SER A 31 3.50 -23.93 17.18
N ASN A 32 4.48 -24.77 16.83
CA ASN A 32 5.74 -24.82 17.57
C ASN A 32 6.62 -23.58 17.26
N ALA A 33 7.10 -22.92 18.31
CA ALA A 33 7.81 -21.64 18.24
C ALA A 33 9.15 -21.71 17.47
N THR A 34 9.74 -22.90 17.34
CA THR A 34 11.01 -23.10 16.62
C THR A 34 10.87 -23.14 15.10
N ASN A 35 9.65 -23.25 14.55
CA ASN A 35 9.47 -23.20 13.10
C ASN A 35 9.78 -21.81 12.55
N THR A 36 10.43 -21.78 11.40
CA THR A 36 10.63 -20.53 10.66
C THR A 36 9.37 -20.15 9.87
N ALA A 37 9.39 -18.95 9.28
CA ALA A 37 8.33 -18.50 8.38
C ALA A 37 8.21 -19.40 7.14
N THR A 38 9.33 -19.82 6.58
CA THR A 38 9.40 -20.72 5.42
C THR A 38 8.81 -22.09 5.76
N ASP A 39 9.10 -22.63 6.95
CA ASP A 39 8.54 -23.90 7.40
C ASP A 39 7.02 -23.81 7.55
N ARG A 40 6.52 -22.73 8.20
CA ARG A 40 5.08 -22.51 8.34
C ARG A 40 4.38 -22.31 7.00
N ALA A 41 5.01 -21.63 6.04
CA ALA A 41 4.48 -21.48 4.69
C ALA A 41 4.40 -22.83 3.95
N ALA A 42 5.41 -23.68 4.09
CA ALA A 42 5.38 -25.03 3.51
C ALA A 42 4.27 -25.89 4.13
N LEU A 43 4.09 -25.85 5.45
CA LEU A 43 3.00 -26.53 6.15
C LEU A 43 1.63 -26.00 5.70
N GLN A 44 1.49 -24.68 5.48
CA GLN A 44 0.26 -24.08 4.97
C GLN A 44 -0.06 -24.56 3.54
N ASN A 45 0.93 -24.66 2.67
CA ASN A 45 0.73 -25.21 1.32
C ASN A 45 0.18 -26.65 1.37
N GLU A 46 0.63 -27.47 2.33
CA GLU A 46 0.09 -28.81 2.54
C GLU A 46 -1.36 -28.77 3.05
N VAL A 47 -1.69 -27.85 3.98
CA VAL A 47 -3.07 -27.61 4.41
C VAL A 47 -3.97 -27.20 3.22
N ASP A 48 -3.49 -26.32 2.34
CA ASP A 48 -4.25 -25.88 1.17
C ASP A 48 -4.50 -27.03 0.18
N GLN A 49 -3.54 -27.95 0.02
CA GLN A 49 -3.73 -29.18 -0.75
C GLN A 49 -4.78 -30.10 -0.12
N LEU A 50 -4.79 -30.23 1.21
CA LEU A 50 -5.78 -31.03 1.94
C LEU A 50 -7.18 -30.42 1.85
N VAL A 51 -7.31 -29.09 1.91
CA VAL A 51 -8.59 -28.38 1.68
C VAL A 51 -9.11 -28.65 0.26
N GLN A 52 -8.23 -28.59 -0.75
CA GLN A 52 -8.60 -28.96 -2.12
C GLN A 52 -9.04 -30.42 -2.22
N GLN A 53 -8.31 -31.34 -1.59
CA GLN A 53 -8.67 -32.76 -1.56
C GLN A 53 -10.04 -32.99 -0.92
N ILE A 54 -10.36 -32.31 0.20
CA ILE A 54 -11.68 -32.39 0.84
C ILE A 54 -12.78 -31.94 -0.13
N ASN A 55 -12.59 -30.78 -0.80
CA ASN A 55 -13.55 -30.28 -1.78
C ASN A 55 -13.72 -31.24 -2.96
N THR A 56 -12.62 -31.85 -3.42
CA THR A 56 -12.64 -32.84 -4.49
C THR A 56 -13.40 -34.09 -4.06
N VAL A 57 -13.14 -34.65 -2.88
CA VAL A 57 -13.87 -35.84 -2.38
C VAL A 57 -15.35 -35.50 -2.20
N ALA A 58 -15.68 -34.42 -1.49
CA ALA A 58 -17.07 -34.01 -1.26
C ALA A 58 -17.83 -33.77 -2.58
N GLY A 59 -17.17 -33.14 -3.57
CA GLY A 59 -17.76 -32.85 -4.89
C GLY A 59 -17.78 -34.03 -5.85
N GLN A 60 -16.97 -35.07 -5.64
CA GLN A 60 -16.91 -36.23 -6.54
C GLN A 60 -17.69 -37.44 -6.04
N THR A 61 -17.79 -37.66 -4.74
CA THR A 61 -18.51 -38.81 -4.16
C THR A 61 -19.97 -38.82 -4.62
N ALA A 62 -20.32 -39.88 -5.37
CA ALA A 62 -21.61 -40.05 -5.98
C ALA A 62 -22.07 -41.50 -5.93
N PHE A 63 -23.37 -41.71 -5.71
CA PHE A 63 -24.01 -43.00 -5.85
C PHE A 63 -25.04 -42.93 -6.97
N ASN A 64 -24.91 -43.81 -7.98
CA ASN A 64 -25.78 -43.82 -9.16
C ASN A 64 -25.92 -42.44 -9.83
N GLY A 65 -24.82 -41.69 -9.93
CA GLY A 65 -24.77 -40.34 -10.51
C GLY A 65 -25.27 -39.21 -9.59
N VAL A 66 -25.84 -39.52 -8.43
CA VAL A 66 -26.30 -38.52 -7.46
C VAL A 66 -25.17 -38.18 -6.49
N LYS A 67 -24.88 -36.88 -6.35
CA LYS A 67 -23.90 -36.38 -5.37
C LYS A 67 -24.43 -36.53 -3.96
N VAL A 68 -23.59 -37.05 -3.06
CA VAL A 68 -24.03 -37.41 -1.70
C VAL A 68 -23.40 -36.56 -0.61
N LEU A 69 -22.28 -35.86 -0.86
CA LEU A 69 -21.53 -35.11 0.16
C LEU A 69 -21.37 -33.60 -0.12
N ASP A 70 -21.95 -33.07 -1.20
CA ASP A 70 -21.80 -31.65 -1.57
C ASP A 70 -22.94 -30.75 -1.04
N GLY A 71 -23.87 -31.33 -0.28
CA GLY A 71 -25.05 -30.66 0.26
C GLY A 71 -26.23 -30.57 -0.70
N THR A 72 -26.11 -31.09 -1.93
CA THR A 72 -27.22 -31.13 -2.91
C THR A 72 -28.07 -32.40 -2.79
N PHE A 73 -27.71 -33.32 -1.89
CA PHE A 73 -28.43 -34.57 -1.69
C PHE A 73 -29.82 -34.32 -1.08
N ASN A 74 -30.85 -34.58 -1.89
CA ASN A 74 -32.25 -34.47 -1.50
C ASN A 74 -32.79 -35.80 -0.94
N SER A 75 -33.94 -35.74 -0.27
CA SER A 75 -34.59 -36.90 0.36
C SER A 75 -34.74 -38.08 -0.59
N GLN A 76 -34.18 -39.24 -0.22
CA GLN A 76 -34.37 -40.52 -0.91
C GLN A 76 -35.07 -41.50 0.01
N SER A 77 -36.10 -42.17 -0.52
CA SER A 77 -36.89 -43.17 0.21
C SER A 77 -36.64 -44.55 -0.36
N PHE A 78 -36.29 -45.49 0.51
CA PHE A 78 -36.01 -46.88 0.14
C PHE A 78 -37.12 -47.77 0.69
N GLN A 79 -37.82 -48.48 -0.19
CA GLN A 79 -38.79 -49.50 0.20
C GLN A 79 -38.05 -50.70 0.80
N VAL A 80 -38.40 -51.10 2.02
CA VAL A 80 -37.73 -52.18 2.78
C VAL A 80 -38.66 -53.34 3.13
N GLY A 81 -39.97 -53.18 2.94
CA GLY A 81 -40.96 -54.22 3.20
C GLY A 81 -41.85 -54.53 1.98
N ALA A 82 -42.71 -55.54 2.13
CA ALA A 82 -43.57 -56.03 1.05
C ALA A 82 -44.81 -55.16 0.82
N ASN A 83 -45.22 -54.35 1.80
CA ASN A 83 -46.41 -53.52 1.73
C ASN A 83 -46.09 -52.08 1.36
N SER A 84 -46.99 -51.43 0.61
CA SER A 84 -46.85 -50.00 0.26
C SER A 84 -46.71 -49.13 1.52
N GLY A 85 -45.67 -48.30 1.54
CA GLY A 85 -45.38 -47.38 2.65
C GLY A 85 -44.36 -47.89 3.68
N GLU A 86 -43.91 -49.14 3.58
CA GLU A 86 -42.80 -49.67 4.40
C GLU A 86 -41.45 -49.17 3.87
N THR A 87 -41.13 -47.89 4.09
CA THR A 87 -39.91 -47.24 3.60
C THR A 87 -39.01 -46.70 4.72
N ILE A 88 -37.70 -46.60 4.41
CA ILE A 88 -36.71 -45.85 5.18
C ILE A 88 -36.26 -44.67 4.34
N ALA A 89 -36.39 -43.45 4.87
CA ALA A 89 -35.96 -42.24 4.19
C ALA A 89 -34.62 -41.73 4.72
N VAL A 90 -33.71 -41.38 3.81
CA VAL A 90 -32.55 -40.52 4.09
C VAL A 90 -32.94 -39.12 3.67
N SER A 91 -33.34 -38.29 4.63
CA SER A 91 -33.98 -36.99 4.38
C SER A 91 -33.05 -35.97 3.71
N SER A 92 -31.77 -35.99 4.09
CA SER A 92 -30.71 -35.13 3.54
C SER A 92 -29.35 -35.62 4.01
N ILE A 93 -28.30 -35.29 3.28
CA ILE A 93 -26.92 -35.39 3.74
C ILE A 93 -26.30 -33.99 3.64
N ALA A 94 -25.75 -33.49 4.74
CA ALA A 94 -25.16 -32.17 4.79
C ALA A 94 -23.90 -32.10 3.90
N SER A 95 -23.56 -30.89 3.45
CA SER A 95 -22.31 -30.66 2.73
C SER A 95 -21.11 -30.97 3.63
N ALA A 96 -20.17 -31.73 3.10
CA ALA A 96 -18.85 -31.97 3.67
C ALA A 96 -17.76 -31.18 2.90
N LYS A 97 -18.15 -30.18 2.10
CA LYS A 97 -17.19 -29.24 1.51
C LYS A 97 -16.49 -28.43 2.60
N ALA A 98 -15.29 -27.94 2.27
CA ALA A 98 -14.44 -27.21 3.21
C ALA A 98 -15.15 -26.00 3.84
N ASP A 99 -15.95 -25.28 3.05
CA ASP A 99 -16.69 -24.10 3.49
C ASP A 99 -17.75 -24.43 4.56
N ALA A 100 -18.49 -25.52 4.35
CA ALA A 100 -19.50 -26.02 5.28
C ALA A 100 -18.89 -26.61 6.56
N LEU A 101 -17.67 -27.16 6.47
CA LEU A 101 -16.92 -27.68 7.62
C LEU A 101 -16.16 -26.58 8.40
N GLY A 102 -16.14 -25.34 7.90
CA GLY A 102 -15.43 -24.22 8.53
C GLY A 102 -13.90 -24.35 8.44
N VAL A 103 -13.39 -24.96 7.38
CA VAL A 103 -11.95 -25.11 7.12
C VAL A 103 -11.52 -24.33 5.87
N GLY A 104 -10.29 -23.82 5.84
CA GLY A 104 -9.80 -22.96 4.77
C GLY A 104 -10.25 -21.50 4.91
N THR A 105 -10.66 -20.87 3.82
CA THR A 105 -10.90 -19.41 3.73
C THR A 105 -12.12 -18.91 4.51
N THR A 106 -13.04 -19.80 4.91
CA THR A 106 -14.21 -19.48 5.75
C THR A 106 -14.03 -19.90 7.22
N SER A 107 -12.82 -20.33 7.61
CA SER A 107 -12.54 -20.65 9.02
C SER A 107 -12.85 -19.47 9.93
N SER A 108 -13.54 -19.74 11.04
CA SER A 108 -13.82 -18.76 12.11
C SER A 108 -12.56 -18.26 12.83
N TYR A 109 -11.40 -18.84 12.50
CA TYR A 109 -10.06 -18.40 12.92
C TYR A 109 -9.28 -17.71 11.79
N SER A 110 -9.92 -17.41 10.66
CA SER A 110 -9.28 -16.59 9.62
C SER A 110 -9.33 -15.11 10.03
N THR A 111 -8.15 -14.50 10.18
CA THR A 111 -8.05 -13.06 10.39
C THR A 111 -8.05 -12.37 9.04
N SER A 112 -9.20 -11.83 8.61
CA SER A 112 -9.21 -10.85 7.54
C SER A 112 -8.87 -9.47 8.11
N LEU A 113 -7.66 -8.98 7.84
CA LEU A 113 -7.35 -7.57 8.05
C LEU A 113 -7.91 -6.78 6.87
N THR A 114 -9.13 -6.28 7.00
CA THR A 114 -9.61 -5.20 6.12
C THR A 114 -9.12 -3.88 6.67
N ALA A 115 -7.83 -3.59 6.51
CA ALA A 115 -7.32 -2.24 6.75
C ALA A 115 -7.53 -1.42 5.48
N THR A 116 -8.31 -0.33 5.58
CA THR A 116 -8.21 0.73 4.59
C THR A 116 -6.81 1.31 4.73
N VAL A 117 -6.00 1.25 3.67
CA VAL A 117 -4.83 2.11 3.54
C VAL A 117 -5.38 3.54 3.48
N THR A 118 -5.50 4.18 4.64
CA THR A 118 -5.89 5.59 4.75
C THR A 118 -4.89 6.44 3.97
N LYS A 119 -5.31 7.63 3.50
CA LYS A 119 -4.43 8.59 2.83
C LYS A 119 -3.16 8.80 3.66
N GLY A 120 -2.02 8.31 3.17
CA GLY A 120 -0.73 8.38 3.85
C GLY A 120 0.26 7.31 3.42
N ALA A 121 1.50 7.48 3.86
CA ALA A 121 2.53 6.45 3.88
C ALA A 121 2.16 5.32 4.86
N ILE A 122 2.69 4.11 4.64
CA ILE A 122 2.82 3.12 5.72
C ILE A 122 3.89 3.68 6.67
N SER A 123 3.49 4.01 7.91
CA SER A 123 4.33 4.73 8.87
C SER A 123 5.55 3.94 9.34
N THR A 124 6.50 4.64 9.97
CA THR A 124 7.57 4.02 10.75
C THR A 124 6.97 3.04 11.78
N GLY A 125 7.43 1.79 11.77
CA GLY A 125 6.82 0.69 12.53
C GLY A 125 6.00 -0.29 11.67
N GLY A 126 5.70 0.09 10.42
CA GLY A 126 5.06 -0.80 9.47
C GLY A 126 3.61 -1.15 9.83
N ILE A 127 3.08 -2.16 9.15
CA ILE A 127 1.83 -2.84 9.52
C ILE A 127 2.11 -4.34 9.61
N THR A 128 1.23 -5.10 10.28
CA THR A 128 1.31 -6.56 10.30
C THR A 128 0.26 -7.15 9.37
N VAL A 129 0.69 -8.00 8.44
CA VAL A 129 -0.17 -8.75 7.53
C VAL A 129 0.13 -10.22 7.73
N ASN A 130 -0.87 -11.01 8.11
CA ASN A 130 -0.71 -12.45 8.38
C ASN A 130 0.44 -12.78 9.36
N GLY A 131 0.65 -11.93 10.37
CA GLY A 131 1.72 -12.10 11.35
C GLY A 131 3.11 -11.63 10.90
N TYR A 132 3.25 -11.13 9.66
CA TYR A 132 4.51 -10.59 9.13
C TYR A 132 4.48 -9.07 9.00
N GLY A 133 5.58 -8.42 9.36
CA GLY A 133 5.72 -6.99 9.20
C GLY A 133 5.87 -6.59 7.73
N VAL A 134 4.96 -5.77 7.24
CA VAL A 134 5.17 -4.93 6.04
C VAL A 134 5.87 -3.67 6.53
N GLY A 135 7.09 -3.43 6.05
CA GLY A 135 7.86 -2.23 6.40
C GLY A 135 7.18 -0.93 5.96
N PRO A 136 7.72 0.23 6.38
CA PRO A 136 7.23 1.51 5.89
C PRO A 136 7.31 1.57 4.36
N SER A 137 6.39 2.30 3.73
CA SER A 137 6.53 2.60 2.31
C SER A 137 7.67 3.59 2.14
N VAL A 138 8.45 3.39 1.09
CA VAL A 138 9.63 4.21 0.79
C VAL A 138 9.29 5.15 -0.35
N SER A 139 9.81 6.37 -0.29
CA SER A 139 9.66 7.30 -1.41
C SER A 139 10.25 6.71 -2.69
N ASP A 140 9.45 6.71 -3.74
CA ASP A 140 9.78 6.29 -5.11
C ASP A 140 10.18 7.47 -6.02
N GLY A 141 10.39 8.66 -5.44
CA GLY A 141 10.66 9.90 -6.17
C GLY A 141 9.41 10.63 -6.69
N VAL A 142 8.25 9.95 -6.68
CA VAL A 142 6.93 10.49 -7.05
C VAL A 142 6.08 10.77 -5.80
N SER A 143 6.30 9.99 -4.74
CA SER A 143 5.69 10.14 -3.43
C SER A 143 5.94 11.55 -2.88
N SER A 144 4.88 12.23 -2.42
CA SER A 144 5.04 13.56 -1.83
C SER A 144 5.91 13.44 -0.59
N SER A 145 7.06 14.10 -0.58
CA SER A 145 7.89 14.19 0.61
C SER A 145 7.27 15.18 1.61
N ALA A 146 7.35 14.88 2.91
CA ALA A 146 7.03 15.86 3.94
C ALA A 146 7.89 17.11 3.71
N THR A 147 7.24 18.26 3.54
CA THR A 147 7.90 19.54 3.31
C THR A 147 7.40 20.55 4.35
N VAL A 148 8.32 21.24 5.03
CA VAL A 148 8.01 22.34 5.94
C VAL A 148 8.60 23.61 5.38
N THR A 149 7.75 24.57 5.00
CA THR A 149 8.20 25.94 4.74
C THR A 149 7.95 26.78 5.97
N GLY A 150 9.02 27.36 6.51
CA GLY A 150 8.96 28.25 7.66
C GLY A 150 8.41 29.64 7.32
N ALA A 151 8.24 30.47 8.34
CA ALA A 151 8.12 31.91 8.18
C ALA A 151 9.48 32.52 7.79
N ALA A 152 9.46 33.75 7.29
CA ALA A 152 10.68 34.52 7.10
C ALA A 152 11.35 34.80 8.45
N ILE A 153 12.66 34.57 8.54
CA ILE A 153 13.48 34.98 9.69
C ILE A 153 13.40 36.50 9.82
N ALA A 154 13.02 36.98 11.00
CA ALA A 154 12.82 38.40 11.31
C ALA A 154 13.80 38.94 12.36
N SER A 155 14.63 38.08 12.97
CA SER A 155 15.70 38.45 13.90
C SER A 155 16.84 37.44 13.82
N THR A 156 18.04 37.81 14.24
CA THR A 156 19.23 36.94 14.21
C THR A 156 19.80 36.79 15.61
N ALA A 157 20.37 35.62 15.87
CA ALA A 157 21.06 35.30 17.11
C ALA A 157 21.92 34.05 16.90
N VAL A 158 22.97 33.91 17.69
CA VAL A 158 23.69 32.63 17.77
C VAL A 158 22.71 31.56 18.23
N ILE A 159 22.58 30.49 17.44
CA ILE A 159 21.83 29.30 17.80
C ILE A 159 22.83 28.29 18.33
N ALA A 160 22.71 27.92 19.60
CA ALA A 160 23.64 27.00 20.23
C ALA A 160 23.35 25.55 19.84
N ALA A 161 24.33 24.67 20.02
CA ALA A 161 24.08 23.23 19.93
C ALA A 161 23.00 22.81 20.93
N GLY A 162 22.05 22.01 20.48
CA GLY A 162 20.90 21.55 21.25
C GLY A 162 19.65 22.41 21.08
N ASP A 163 19.76 23.65 20.58
CA ASP A 163 18.63 24.56 20.42
C ASP A 163 17.67 24.12 19.31
N ILE A 164 18.17 23.45 18.27
CA ILE A 164 17.35 22.88 17.19
C ILE A 164 17.64 21.38 17.07
N LYS A 165 16.59 20.57 17.14
CA LYS A 165 16.65 19.16 16.75
C LYS A 165 15.72 18.86 15.60
N ILE A 166 16.22 18.07 14.65
CA ILE A 166 15.44 17.53 13.55
C ILE A 166 15.38 16.01 13.71
N ASN A 167 14.17 15.46 13.77
CA ASN A 167 13.95 14.03 13.99
C ASN A 167 14.70 13.48 15.21
N GLY A 168 14.78 14.28 16.28
CA GLY A 168 15.46 13.94 17.53
C GLY A 168 16.99 14.12 17.51
N VAL A 169 17.59 14.43 16.35
CA VAL A 169 19.02 14.68 16.20
C VAL A 169 19.30 16.18 16.35
N ASP A 170 20.22 16.53 17.24
CA ASP A 170 20.75 17.89 17.38
C ASP A 170 21.55 18.28 16.13
N ILE A 171 21.21 19.43 15.53
CA ILE A 171 21.89 19.91 14.32
C ILE A 171 23.25 20.56 14.61
N GLY A 172 23.58 20.75 15.90
CA GLY A 172 24.76 21.48 16.34
C GLY A 172 24.52 22.98 16.38
N ALA A 173 25.60 23.74 16.60
CA ALA A 173 25.52 25.21 16.60
C ALA A 173 25.33 25.74 15.17
N ALA A 174 24.46 26.74 15.01
CA ALA A 174 24.28 27.48 13.76
C ALA A 174 24.56 28.96 14.01
N ASP A 175 25.81 29.36 13.72
CA ASP A 175 26.30 30.72 13.91
C ASP A 175 26.52 31.41 12.55
N PRO A 176 25.83 32.53 12.26
CA PRO A 176 26.16 33.37 11.12
C PRO A 176 27.47 34.11 11.40
N THR A 177 28.59 33.42 11.19
CA THR A 177 29.97 33.83 11.56
C THR A 177 30.41 35.22 11.08
N THR A 178 29.72 35.82 10.10
CA THR A 178 29.91 37.23 9.68
C THR A 178 28.61 37.82 9.11
N GLY A 179 27.99 38.78 9.82
CA GLY A 179 26.83 39.55 9.35
C GLY A 179 25.48 38.97 9.77
N THR A 180 24.61 39.82 10.31
CA THR A 180 23.38 39.45 11.04
C THR A 180 22.11 39.56 10.19
N THR A 181 22.16 39.15 8.92
CA THR A 181 20.98 39.18 8.03
C THR A 181 20.16 37.89 8.14
N ALA A 182 18.87 37.97 7.84
CA ALA A 182 17.97 36.82 7.79
C ALA A 182 18.47 35.72 6.84
N THR A 183 19.03 36.11 5.68
CA THR A 183 19.62 35.16 4.73
C THR A 183 20.80 34.42 5.31
N LEU A 184 21.76 35.13 5.94
CA LEU A 184 22.96 34.51 6.51
C LEU A 184 22.62 33.59 7.70
N GLN A 185 21.67 33.99 8.54
CA GLN A 185 21.14 33.14 9.60
C GLN A 185 20.51 31.86 9.04
N GLY A 186 19.70 31.99 7.99
CA GLY A 186 19.10 30.86 7.30
C GLY A 186 20.14 29.93 6.67
N ASP A 187 21.18 30.49 6.06
CA ASP A 187 22.27 29.72 5.45
C ASP A 187 23.03 28.90 6.51
N ALA A 188 23.34 29.48 7.67
CA ALA A 188 23.98 28.77 8.76
C ALA A 188 23.15 27.58 9.26
N ILE A 189 21.83 27.76 9.43
CA ILE A 189 20.91 26.69 9.84
C ILE A 189 20.81 25.61 8.76
N VAL A 190 20.71 26.01 7.49
CA VAL A 190 20.65 25.09 6.34
C VAL A 190 21.93 24.24 6.26
N THR A 191 23.10 24.86 6.42
CA THR A 191 24.38 24.12 6.44
C THR A 191 24.41 23.09 7.56
N ALA A 192 23.98 23.47 8.77
CA ALA A 192 23.95 22.57 9.92
C ALA A 192 23.00 21.37 9.69
N ILE A 193 21.78 21.61 9.20
CA ILE A 193 20.82 20.54 8.88
C ILE A 193 21.37 19.62 7.79
N ASN A 194 21.87 20.19 6.69
CA ASN A 194 22.31 19.41 5.52
C ASN A 194 23.54 18.54 5.83
N LEU A 195 24.40 18.95 6.76
CA LEU A 195 25.54 18.14 7.21
C LEU A 195 25.09 16.82 7.88
N LEU A 196 23.91 16.81 8.48
CA LEU A 196 23.35 15.65 9.18
C LEU A 196 22.24 14.94 8.39
N THR A 197 22.09 15.21 7.09
CA THR A 197 21.04 14.61 6.24
C THR A 197 20.98 13.09 6.38
N SER A 198 22.12 12.41 6.47
CA SER A 198 22.19 10.95 6.60
C SER A 198 21.63 10.43 7.93
N SER A 199 21.63 11.25 8.97
CA SER A 199 21.12 10.91 10.31
C SER A 199 19.69 11.41 10.53
N THR A 200 19.36 12.60 10.02
CA THR A 200 18.03 13.20 10.16
C THR A 200 17.04 12.70 9.12
N GLY A 201 17.51 12.29 7.93
CA GLY A 201 16.67 12.04 6.77
C GLY A 201 16.10 13.32 6.14
N VAL A 202 16.59 14.51 6.50
CA VAL A 202 16.00 15.80 6.10
C VAL A 202 17.06 16.68 5.44
N THR A 203 16.71 17.26 4.29
CA THR A 203 17.47 18.35 3.67
C THR A 203 16.79 19.69 3.94
N ALA A 204 17.53 20.78 3.86
CA ALA A 204 17.02 22.14 3.99
C ALA A 204 17.52 23.03 2.85
N SER A 205 16.72 24.02 2.50
CA SER A 205 17.07 25.12 1.59
C SER A 205 16.63 26.46 2.18
N ASN A 206 17.26 27.54 1.74
CA ASN A 206 16.97 28.89 2.17
C ASN A 206 16.64 29.76 0.95
N ALA A 207 15.49 30.45 1.00
CA ALA A 207 15.13 31.47 0.03
C ALA A 207 14.93 32.80 0.78
N ALA A 208 15.96 33.65 0.77
CA ALA A 208 15.96 34.98 1.38
C ALA A 208 15.50 35.01 2.86
N GLY A 209 15.97 34.05 3.66
CA GLY A 209 15.62 33.93 5.09
C GLY A 209 14.37 33.10 5.35
N THR A 210 13.74 32.52 4.33
CA THR A 210 12.65 31.54 4.47
C THR A 210 13.20 30.15 4.25
N LEU A 211 13.19 29.32 5.30
CA LEU A 211 13.70 27.96 5.24
C LEU A 211 12.63 27.00 4.71
N THR A 212 13.04 26.06 3.86
CA THR A 212 12.22 24.91 3.47
C THR A 212 12.98 23.63 3.80
N LEU A 213 12.41 22.80 4.67
CA LEU A 213 12.91 21.47 5.00
C LEU A 213 12.15 20.44 4.18
N THR A 214 12.85 19.46 3.62
CA THR A 214 12.30 18.39 2.79
C THR A 214 12.81 17.05 3.30
N SER A 215 11.90 16.11 3.51
CA SER A 215 12.27 14.74 3.87
C SER A 215 12.88 14.02 2.67
N LYS A 216 13.98 13.30 2.86
CA LYS A 216 14.62 12.50 1.80
C LYS A 216 13.92 11.16 1.62
N ASP A 217 13.34 10.63 2.69
CA ASP A 217 12.80 9.27 2.75
C ASP A 217 11.28 9.22 2.88
N GLY A 218 10.61 10.38 2.83
CA GLY A 218 9.14 10.47 2.95
C GLY A 218 8.64 10.43 4.40
N LYS A 219 9.55 10.29 5.38
CA LYS A 219 9.19 10.33 6.81
C LYS A 219 8.83 11.75 7.25
N ASP A 220 8.15 11.80 8.40
CA ASP A 220 7.87 13.05 9.10
C ASP A 220 9.15 13.86 9.37
N ILE A 221 8.99 15.17 9.34
CA ILE A 221 9.95 16.13 9.85
C ILE A 221 9.42 16.58 11.21
N LYS A 222 10.09 16.13 12.27
CA LYS A 222 9.91 16.63 13.63
C LYS A 222 10.93 17.72 13.89
N ILE A 223 10.42 18.90 14.21
CA ILE A 223 11.21 20.08 14.57
C ILE A 223 11.01 20.33 16.07
N GLU A 224 12.10 20.29 16.81
CA GLU A 224 12.14 20.69 18.21
C GLU A 224 12.98 21.94 18.32
N LEU A 225 12.44 22.97 18.98
CA LEU A 225 13.10 24.24 19.21
C LEU A 225 13.20 24.50 20.71
N SER A 226 14.35 24.99 21.15
CA SER A 226 14.62 25.36 22.53
C SER A 226 15.65 26.49 22.60
N GLY A 227 15.91 27.00 23.80
CA GLY A 227 16.92 28.03 24.02
C GLY A 227 16.72 29.27 23.15
N ALA A 228 17.74 29.63 22.36
CA ALA A 228 17.68 30.80 21.50
C ALA A 228 16.90 30.57 20.19
N ALA A 229 16.60 29.31 19.82
CA ALA A 229 15.84 28.97 18.62
C ALA A 229 14.36 29.26 18.80
N THR A 230 13.90 30.40 18.26
CA THR A 230 12.48 30.78 18.21
C THR A 230 12.03 30.96 16.77
N LEU A 231 10.72 30.93 16.51
CA LEU A 231 10.15 31.15 15.18
C LEU A 231 10.71 32.41 14.49
N VAL A 232 10.87 33.50 15.25
CA VAL A 232 11.38 34.78 14.73
C VAL A 232 12.84 34.67 14.26
N LYS A 233 13.63 33.78 14.87
CA LYS A 233 15.06 33.63 14.63
C LYS A 233 15.42 32.51 13.66
N THR A 234 14.61 31.46 13.61
CA THR A 234 14.84 30.30 12.75
C THR A 234 13.89 30.24 11.57
N GLY A 235 12.77 30.95 11.62
CA GLY A 235 11.66 30.80 10.68
C GLY A 235 10.86 29.51 10.89
N LEU A 236 11.32 28.58 11.74
CA LEU A 236 10.71 27.27 11.92
C LEU A 236 9.67 27.28 13.04
N THR A 237 8.61 26.51 12.87
CA THR A 237 7.63 26.23 13.92
C THR A 237 7.91 24.85 14.50
N ALA A 238 8.02 24.76 15.83
CA ALA A 238 8.17 23.47 16.49
C ALA A 238 6.91 22.61 16.30
N GLY A 239 7.11 21.31 16.06
CA GLY A 239 6.03 20.37 15.77
C GLY A 239 6.49 19.24 14.87
N THR A 240 5.57 18.37 14.52
CA THR A 240 5.79 17.27 13.58
C THR A 240 4.91 17.48 12.37
N THR A 241 5.47 17.39 11.16
CA THR A 241 4.63 17.25 9.97
C THR A 241 3.86 15.95 10.02
N SER A 242 2.67 15.92 9.44
CA SER A 242 2.10 14.65 8.99
C SER A 242 2.81 14.18 7.72
N VAL A 243 3.04 12.88 7.61
CA VAL A 243 3.67 12.24 6.45
C VAL A 243 3.10 12.80 5.15
N GLY A 244 4.00 13.08 4.19
CA GLY A 244 3.56 13.28 2.83
C GLY A 244 2.84 12.03 2.33
N SER A 245 1.85 12.19 1.44
CA SER A 245 1.14 11.04 0.89
C SER A 245 2.07 10.25 -0.03
N ASP A 246 2.49 9.05 0.39
CA ASP A 246 3.21 8.14 -0.51
C ASP A 246 2.32 7.71 -1.67
N SER A 247 2.93 7.41 -2.82
CA SER A 247 2.21 6.91 -3.98
C SER A 247 1.55 5.55 -3.68
N ALA A 248 0.56 5.16 -4.50
CA ALA A 248 0.03 3.79 -4.44
C ALA A 248 1.09 2.75 -4.80
N ILE A 249 2.06 3.13 -5.65
CA ILE A 249 3.16 2.28 -6.12
C ILE A 249 4.14 2.00 -4.97
N ALA A 250 4.55 3.02 -4.22
CA ALA A 250 5.41 2.89 -3.04
C ALA A 250 4.81 1.95 -1.99
N LYS A 251 3.49 2.03 -1.80
CA LYS A 251 2.77 1.12 -0.91
C LYS A 251 2.69 -0.30 -1.46
N ALA A 252 2.34 -0.46 -2.73
CA ALA A 252 2.32 -1.76 -3.38
C ALA A 252 3.70 -2.44 -3.32
N ALA A 253 4.77 -1.68 -3.53
CA ALA A 253 6.15 -2.16 -3.38
C ALA A 253 6.43 -2.66 -1.96
N ALA A 254 6.04 -1.91 -0.93
CA ALA A 254 6.22 -2.34 0.46
C ALA A 254 5.54 -3.69 0.74
N PHE A 255 4.30 -3.89 0.31
CA PHE A 255 3.62 -5.19 0.40
C PHE A 255 4.36 -6.28 -0.39
N ASN A 256 4.79 -5.95 -1.61
CA ASN A 256 5.40 -6.91 -2.52
C ASN A 256 6.78 -7.39 -2.06
N THR A 257 7.48 -6.63 -1.21
CA THR A 257 8.74 -7.09 -0.58
C THR A 257 8.56 -8.29 0.34
N VAL A 258 7.35 -8.50 0.87
CA VAL A 258 7.05 -9.58 1.82
C VAL A 258 5.97 -10.55 1.31
N THR A 259 5.68 -10.55 0.00
CA THR A 259 4.68 -11.46 -0.60
C THR A 259 4.98 -12.92 -0.32
N GLY A 260 6.25 -13.34 -0.37
CA GLY A 260 6.64 -14.72 -0.08
C GLY A 260 6.39 -15.18 1.36
N GLN A 261 6.18 -14.25 2.29
CA GLN A 261 5.86 -14.53 3.70
C GLN A 261 4.37 -14.36 3.96
N THR A 262 3.78 -13.28 3.44
CA THR A 262 2.39 -12.91 3.69
C THR A 262 1.39 -13.66 2.82
N GLY A 263 1.80 -14.15 1.64
CA GLY A 263 0.88 -14.63 0.59
C GLY A 263 0.09 -13.51 -0.09
N VAL A 264 0.37 -12.23 0.23
CA VAL A 264 -0.35 -11.06 -0.28
C VAL A 264 0.52 -10.34 -1.29
N SER A 265 -0.06 -10.05 -2.46
CA SER A 265 0.52 -9.16 -3.48
C SER A 265 -0.39 -7.95 -3.67
N ALA A 266 0.20 -6.80 -3.87
CA ALA A 266 -0.48 -5.54 -4.08
C ALA A 266 -0.14 -4.97 -5.47
N THR A 267 -1.15 -4.44 -6.15
CA THR A 267 -1.00 -3.77 -7.44
C THR A 267 -1.56 -2.37 -7.35
N ALA A 268 -0.75 -1.36 -7.69
CA ALA A 268 -1.25 -0.02 -7.92
C ALA A 268 -1.84 0.05 -9.33
N THR A 269 -3.14 0.30 -9.46
CA THR A 269 -3.79 0.47 -10.76
C THR A 269 -3.55 1.87 -11.28
N ALA A 270 -3.30 2.00 -12.58
CA ALA A 270 -3.09 3.28 -13.22
C ALA A 270 -4.34 4.17 -13.09
N THR A 271 -4.13 5.46 -12.83
CA THR A 271 -5.19 6.47 -12.93
C THR A 271 -4.99 7.22 -14.23
N SER A 272 -6.01 7.22 -15.09
CA SER A 272 -5.96 7.95 -16.36
C SER A 272 -7.00 9.06 -16.42
N VAL A 273 -6.60 10.19 -17.02
CA VAL A 273 -7.49 11.29 -17.35
C VAL A 273 -7.21 11.68 -18.78
N THR A 274 -8.26 11.69 -19.61
CA THR A 274 -8.16 12.16 -20.99
C THR A 274 -8.85 13.51 -21.12
N SER A 275 -8.19 14.46 -21.75
CA SER A 275 -8.73 15.79 -22.00
C SER A 275 -9.92 15.75 -22.95
N ALA A 276 -10.69 16.84 -22.97
CA ALA A 276 -11.49 17.16 -24.14
C ALA A 276 -10.57 17.41 -25.35
N LYS A 277 -11.16 17.43 -26.55
CA LYS A 277 -10.46 17.80 -27.78
C LYS A 277 -9.81 19.18 -27.60
N LEU A 278 -8.51 19.31 -27.86
CA LEU A 278 -7.82 20.59 -27.82
C LEU A 278 -8.36 21.52 -28.91
N THR A 279 -8.80 22.70 -28.49
CA THR A 279 -9.27 23.77 -29.39
C THR A 279 -8.46 25.06 -29.27
N ALA A 280 -7.77 25.26 -28.14
CA ALA A 280 -6.90 26.40 -27.91
C ALA A 280 -5.45 26.04 -28.26
N THR A 281 -4.73 26.97 -28.89
CA THR A 281 -3.31 26.85 -29.24
C THR A 281 -2.46 27.96 -28.61
N THR A 282 -2.98 28.59 -27.57
CA THR A 282 -2.31 29.69 -26.86
C THR A 282 -1.19 29.17 -25.97
N ALA A 283 -0.15 29.99 -25.81
CA ALA A 283 0.92 29.68 -24.87
C ALA A 283 0.41 29.76 -23.41
N VAL A 284 0.99 28.93 -22.54
CA VAL A 284 0.91 29.06 -21.09
C VAL A 284 2.26 29.57 -20.63
N ALA A 285 2.28 30.71 -19.93
CA ALA A 285 3.52 31.39 -19.60
C ALA A 285 4.40 30.58 -18.63
N GLY A 286 3.80 29.73 -17.80
CA GLY A 286 4.52 28.95 -16.79
C GLY A 286 5.15 29.85 -15.73
N ASP A 287 4.57 31.03 -15.48
CA ASP A 287 5.05 32.03 -14.52
C ASP A 287 4.32 31.91 -13.16
N ALA A 288 4.50 32.87 -12.25
CA ALA A 288 3.90 32.79 -10.91
C ALA A 288 2.36 32.93 -10.91
N THR A 289 1.77 33.42 -11.99
CA THR A 289 0.34 33.73 -12.12
C THR A 289 -0.40 32.82 -13.10
N ASP A 290 0.28 32.29 -14.11
CA ASP A 290 -0.27 31.41 -15.14
C ASP A 290 0.56 30.13 -15.25
N PHE A 291 0.08 29.06 -14.61
CA PHE A 291 0.76 27.77 -14.60
C PHE A 291 -0.20 26.61 -14.29
N ILE A 292 0.23 25.40 -14.65
CA ILE A 292 -0.43 24.14 -14.28
C ILE A 292 0.43 23.43 -13.24
N LYS A 293 -0.21 22.87 -12.21
CA LYS A 293 0.45 21.97 -11.25
C LYS A 293 -0.08 20.56 -11.39
N ILE A 294 0.83 19.58 -11.32
CA ILE A 294 0.52 18.16 -11.25
C ILE A 294 1.23 17.61 -10.03
N ASN A 295 0.47 17.01 -9.11
CA ASN A 295 1.01 16.50 -7.84
C ASN A 295 1.89 17.54 -7.12
N GLY A 296 1.46 18.81 -7.13
CA GLY A 296 2.19 19.93 -6.51
C GLY A 296 3.35 20.50 -7.33
N VAL A 297 3.86 19.76 -8.32
CA VAL A 297 4.95 20.19 -9.21
C VAL A 297 4.39 21.10 -10.29
N LYS A 298 4.98 22.28 -10.44
CA LYS A 298 4.62 23.25 -11.47
C LYS A 298 5.20 22.83 -12.81
N LEU A 299 4.39 22.81 -13.86
CA LEU A 299 4.85 22.65 -15.24
C LEU A 299 5.57 23.93 -15.70
N GLY A 300 6.57 23.77 -16.56
CA GLY A 300 7.21 24.88 -17.27
C GLY A 300 6.27 25.55 -18.28
N ALA A 301 6.78 26.58 -18.96
CA ALA A 301 6.06 27.25 -20.03
C ALA A 301 5.67 26.25 -21.13
N ILE A 302 4.44 26.38 -21.64
CA ILE A 302 3.95 25.61 -22.78
C ILE A 302 3.84 26.57 -23.96
N ALA A 303 4.65 26.36 -24.99
CA ALA A 303 4.63 27.22 -26.17
C ALA A 303 3.29 27.10 -26.93
N ALA A 304 2.89 28.18 -27.59
CA ALA A 304 1.76 28.17 -28.52
C ALA A 304 2.03 27.22 -29.70
N GLY A 305 1.03 26.43 -30.06
CA GLY A 305 1.04 25.57 -31.23
C GLY A 305 0.57 26.31 -32.49
N ALA A 306 1.12 25.95 -33.65
CA ALA A 306 0.59 26.42 -34.94
C ALA A 306 -0.80 25.84 -35.25
N ASP A 307 -1.09 24.66 -34.72
CA ASP A 307 -2.37 23.97 -34.81
C ASP A 307 -2.60 23.13 -33.52
N ALA A 308 -3.74 22.43 -33.46
CA ALA A 308 -4.10 21.60 -32.32
C ALA A 308 -3.12 20.43 -32.08
N ASN A 309 -2.48 19.92 -33.13
CA ASN A 309 -1.52 18.82 -33.01
C ASN A 309 -0.18 19.30 -32.45
N ALA A 310 0.31 20.43 -32.95
CA ALA A 310 1.48 21.10 -32.41
C ALA A 310 1.26 21.50 -30.94
N GLN A 311 0.07 22.02 -30.60
CA GLN A 311 -0.25 22.33 -29.21
C GLN A 311 -0.29 21.06 -28.35
N GLY A 312 -0.93 19.98 -28.82
CA GLY A 312 -0.97 18.70 -28.12
C GLY A 312 0.41 18.16 -27.80
N ASN A 313 1.33 18.22 -28.77
CA ASN A 313 2.73 17.82 -28.59
C ASN A 313 3.47 18.70 -27.57
N ASN A 314 3.26 20.02 -27.62
CA ASN A 314 3.85 20.95 -26.64
C ASN A 314 3.36 20.65 -25.22
N VAL A 315 2.06 20.36 -25.06
CA VAL A 315 1.47 19.98 -23.77
C VAL A 315 2.10 18.67 -23.28
N VAL A 316 2.12 17.62 -24.11
CA VAL A 316 2.73 16.33 -23.74
C VAL A 316 4.19 16.48 -23.32
N ALA A 317 4.97 17.27 -24.05
CA ALA A 317 6.37 17.53 -23.71
C ALA A 317 6.51 18.19 -22.33
N ALA A 318 5.66 19.17 -22.01
CA ALA A 318 5.69 19.86 -20.72
C ALA A 318 5.33 18.94 -19.54
N PHE A 319 4.32 18.06 -19.70
CA PHE A 319 3.98 17.06 -18.69
C PHE A 319 5.10 16.03 -18.52
N ASN A 320 5.64 15.50 -19.62
CA ASN A 320 6.69 14.49 -19.58
C ASN A 320 8.04 15.04 -19.11
N ALA A 321 8.30 16.34 -19.22
CA ALA A 321 9.49 16.97 -18.66
C ALA A 321 9.54 16.91 -17.12
N VAL A 322 8.38 16.81 -16.47
CA VAL A 322 8.28 16.70 -15.01
C VAL A 322 7.81 15.31 -14.54
N SER A 323 7.71 14.32 -15.44
CA SER A 323 7.17 12.98 -15.12
C SER A 323 7.96 12.26 -14.03
N ASN A 324 9.28 12.43 -13.98
CA ASN A 324 10.12 11.84 -12.93
C ASN A 324 9.84 12.43 -11.53
N GLN A 325 9.23 13.62 -11.46
CA GLN A 325 8.87 14.28 -10.21
C GLN A 325 7.39 14.07 -9.85
N THR A 326 6.54 13.87 -10.85
CA THR A 326 5.09 13.76 -10.67
C THR A 326 4.55 12.34 -10.76
N GLY A 327 5.30 11.42 -11.38
CA GLY A 327 4.85 10.08 -11.76
C GLY A 327 3.84 10.05 -12.90
N VAL A 328 3.47 11.21 -13.44
CA VAL A 328 2.45 11.33 -14.49
C VAL A 328 3.13 11.41 -15.83
N THR A 329 2.76 10.51 -16.73
CA THR A 329 3.14 10.57 -18.15
C THR A 329 1.97 11.05 -18.99
N ALA A 330 2.28 11.72 -20.10
CA ALA A 330 1.30 12.22 -21.05
C ALA A 330 1.52 11.60 -22.43
N SER A 331 0.42 11.37 -23.13
CA SER A 331 0.39 11.00 -24.55
C SER A 331 -0.65 11.84 -25.29
N PHE A 332 -0.48 12.01 -26.61
CA PHE A 332 -1.41 12.76 -27.45
C PHE A 332 -1.85 11.90 -28.63
N ASP A 333 -3.15 11.84 -28.86
CA ASP A 333 -3.74 11.18 -30.02
C ASP A 333 -4.09 12.23 -31.07
N THR A 334 -3.40 12.20 -32.21
CA THR A 334 -3.56 13.16 -33.32
C THR A 334 -4.90 13.02 -34.05
N SER A 335 -5.56 11.88 -33.95
CA SER A 335 -6.86 11.64 -34.60
C SER A 335 -7.99 12.26 -33.80
N THR A 336 -7.97 12.10 -32.47
CA THR A 336 -8.98 12.66 -31.57
C THR A 336 -8.61 14.05 -31.04
N GLN A 337 -7.34 14.44 -31.19
CA GLN A 337 -6.73 15.66 -30.67
C GLN A 337 -6.89 15.79 -29.15
N LYS A 338 -6.70 14.68 -28.44
CA LYS A 338 -6.82 14.60 -26.98
C LYS A 338 -5.48 14.26 -26.34
N VAL A 339 -5.20 14.88 -25.20
CA VAL A 339 -4.08 14.52 -24.32
C VAL A 339 -4.59 13.55 -23.28
N SER A 340 -3.91 12.42 -23.11
CA SER A 340 -4.16 11.48 -22.01
C SER A 340 -3.01 11.55 -21.02
N LEU A 341 -3.36 11.67 -19.75
CA LEU A 341 -2.44 11.59 -18.62
C LEU A 341 -2.62 10.24 -17.94
N VAL A 342 -1.52 9.59 -17.60
CA VAL A 342 -1.50 8.30 -16.90
C VAL A 342 -0.51 8.40 -15.73
N ALA A 343 -0.99 8.08 -14.53
CA ALA A 343 -0.24 8.03 -13.28
C ALA A 343 -0.27 6.61 -12.70
#